data_AF-A0A7S1HVN5-F1
#
_entry.id   AF-A0A7S1HVN5-F1
#
_cell.length_a   1.000
_cell.length_b   1.000
_cell.length_c   1.000
_cell.angle_alpha   90.00
_cell.angle_beta   90.00
_cell.angle_gamma   90.00
#
_symmetry.space_group_name_H-M   'P 1'
#
loop_
_entity.id
_entity.type
_entity.pdbx_description
1 polymer ?
#
loop_
_entity_poly.entity_id
_entity_poly.type
_entity_poly.pdbx_seq_one_letter_code
_entity_poly.pdbx_strand_id
1 'polypeptide(L)'
;GGHARGWGAAPVTRFALQTEKPVQFTCWNGLDKHAKGEKIVCSNIRTMEQLVTKCTKACGVSPQPTFLHTVQGKPVKSLEQIQDGGHYLVIQSGAKYNKDSLPKALPK
;
A
#
# COMPACT_ATOMS: atom_id res chain seq x y z
N GLY A 1 60.03 15.47 -26.57
CA GLY A 1 59.51 14.39 -25.72
C GLY A 1 58.11 14.77 -25.29
N GLY A 2 57.09 14.09 -25.83
CA GLY A 2 55.69 14.34 -25.50
C GLY A 2 55.29 13.60 -24.23
N HIS A 3 54.55 14.26 -23.33
CA HIS A 3 53.95 13.63 -22.16
C HIS A 3 52.43 13.75 -22.18
N ALA A 4 51.83 12.57 -22.29
CA ALA A 4 50.52 12.07 -21.87
C ALA A 4 49.38 13.07 -21.55
N ARG A 5 48.30 12.90 -22.33
CA ARG A 5 46.94 13.42 -22.12
C ARG A 5 46.36 12.94 -20.79
N GLY A 6 46.01 13.88 -19.91
CA GLY A 6 45.17 13.63 -18.75
C GLY A 6 43.74 13.30 -19.17
N TRP A 7 43.29 12.08 -18.88
CA TRP A 7 41.90 11.68 -19.01
C TRP A 7 41.12 12.28 -17.83
N GLY A 8 40.50 13.44 -18.06
CA GLY A 8 39.55 14.05 -17.13
C GLY A 8 38.35 13.14 -16.96
N ALA A 9 38.18 12.64 -15.73
CA ALA A 9 37.08 11.81 -15.31
C ALA A 9 35.72 12.39 -15.74
N ALA A 10 34.91 11.59 -16.42
CA ALA A 10 33.54 11.93 -16.74
C ALA A 10 32.79 12.29 -15.44
N PRO A 11 31.98 13.37 -15.41
CA PRO A 11 31.16 13.66 -14.25
C PRO A 11 30.19 12.49 -14.06
N VAL A 12 30.27 11.86 -12.89
CA VAL A 12 29.28 10.88 -12.46
C VAL A 12 27.99 11.67 -12.28
N THR A 13 27.17 11.75 -13.33
CA THR A 13 25.82 12.30 -13.27
C THR A 13 25.06 11.40 -12.30
N ARG A 14 25.07 11.79 -11.03
CA ARG A 14 24.16 11.24 -10.03
C ARG A 14 22.78 11.64 -10.50
N PHE A 15 22.15 10.78 -11.30
CA PHE A 15 20.71 10.77 -11.47
C PHE A 15 20.15 10.65 -10.06
N ALA A 16 19.84 11.81 -9.47
CA ALA A 16 18.96 11.87 -8.33
C ALA A 16 17.62 11.40 -8.85
N LEU A 17 17.44 10.08 -8.88
CA LEU A 17 16.12 9.48 -8.87
C LEU A 17 15.52 9.98 -7.56
N GLN A 18 14.83 11.10 -7.65
CA GLN A 18 13.90 11.58 -6.65
C GLN A 18 12.85 10.48 -6.55
N THR A 19 13.15 9.49 -5.71
CA THR A 19 12.25 8.39 -5.43
C THR A 19 11.13 9.03 -4.64
N GLU A 20 10.04 9.34 -5.33
CA GLU A 20 8.78 9.69 -4.68
C GLU A 20 8.54 8.66 -3.58
N LYS A 21 8.46 9.13 -2.33
CA LYS A 21 8.36 8.26 -1.16
C LYS A 21 7.17 7.32 -1.40
N PRO A 22 7.37 5.99 -1.43
CA PRO A 22 6.30 5.08 -1.77
C PRO A 22 5.21 5.21 -0.72
N VAL A 23 3.96 5.37 -1.16
CA VAL A 23 2.80 5.52 -0.27
C VAL A 23 2.70 4.28 0.61
N GLN A 24 2.75 4.45 1.93
CA GLN A 24 2.59 3.35 2.89
C GLN A 24 1.27 3.51 3.61
N PHE A 25 0.50 2.44 3.76
CA PHE A 25 -0.77 2.48 4.48
C PHE A 25 -0.95 1.20 5.30
N THR A 26 -1.85 1.24 6.27
CA THR A 26 -2.17 0.08 7.11
C THR A 26 -3.47 -0.55 6.64
N CYS A 27 -3.39 -1.84 6.32
CA CYS A 27 -4.51 -2.65 5.90
C CYS A 27 -4.97 -3.54 7.05
N TRP A 28 -6.27 -3.63 7.29
CA TRP A 28 -6.84 -4.41 8.38
C TRP A 28 -7.85 -5.41 7.85
N ASN A 29 -7.98 -6.54 8.54
CA ASN A 29 -9.08 -7.46 8.28
C ASN A 29 -10.35 -6.91 8.96
N GLY A 30 -11.34 -6.50 8.16
CA GLY A 30 -12.57 -5.89 8.65
C GLY A 30 -13.54 -6.86 9.34
N LEU A 31 -13.21 -8.15 9.40
CA LEU A 31 -13.99 -9.18 10.07
C LEU A 31 -13.29 -9.78 11.28
N ASP A 32 -12.06 -9.37 11.54
CA ASP A 32 -11.27 -9.86 12.67
C ASP A 32 -11.05 -8.73 13.70
N LYS A 33 -11.70 -8.89 14.87
CA LYS A 33 -11.62 -7.93 15.98
C LYS A 33 -10.22 -7.84 16.60
N HIS A 34 -9.39 -8.86 16.36
CA HIS A 34 -8.04 -8.98 16.90
C HIS A 34 -6.94 -8.70 15.84
N ALA A 35 -7.32 -8.18 14.67
CA ALA A 35 -6.37 -7.96 13.60
C ALA A 35 -5.35 -6.90 14.02
N LYS A 36 -4.07 -7.19 13.76
CA LYS A 36 -2.95 -6.31 14.16
C LYS A 36 -2.67 -5.19 13.15
N GLY A 37 -3.31 -5.24 11.98
CA GLY A 37 -3.05 -4.31 10.88
C GLY A 37 -1.73 -4.66 10.18
N GLU A 38 -1.79 -4.88 8.88
CA GLU A 38 -0.65 -5.18 8.03
C GLU A 38 -0.22 -3.89 7.32
N LYS A 39 1.06 -3.51 7.45
CA LYS A 39 1.60 -2.34 6.75
C LYS A 39 1.90 -2.71 5.31
N ILE A 40 1.22 -2.06 4.38
CA ILE A 40 1.36 -2.27 2.95
C ILE A 40 2.04 -1.06 2.32
N VAL A 41 3.11 -1.34 1.59
CA VAL A 41 3.79 -0.34 0.77
C VAL A 41 3.24 -0.44 -0.64
N CYS A 42 2.68 0.66 -1.15
CA CYS A 42 2.19 0.83 -2.51
C CYS A 42 3.34 1.06 -3.50
N SER A 43 4.31 0.14 -3.51
CA SER A 43 5.45 0.19 -4.45
C SER A 43 5.15 -0.67 -5.68
N ASN A 44 5.32 -0.10 -6.88
CA ASN A 44 5.08 -0.76 -8.17
C ASN A 44 3.63 -1.24 -8.41
N ILE A 45 2.64 -0.69 -7.71
CA ILE A 45 1.24 -1.03 -7.91
C ILE A 45 0.62 -0.08 -8.92
N ARG A 46 0.19 -0.62 -10.07
CA ARG A 46 -0.44 0.15 -11.16
C ARG A 46 -1.95 0.02 -11.21
N THR A 47 -2.51 -1.03 -10.61
CA THR A 47 -3.94 -1.31 -10.65
C THR A 47 -4.50 -1.57 -9.25
N MET A 48 -5.77 -1.24 -9.06
CA MET A 48 -6.47 -1.50 -7.78
C MET A 48 -6.52 -3.00 -7.47
N GLU A 49 -6.68 -3.85 -8.49
CA GLU A 49 -6.72 -5.30 -8.32
C GLU A 49 -5.40 -5.86 -7.74
N GLN A 50 -4.25 -5.34 -8.18
CA GLN A 50 -2.94 -5.70 -7.62
C GLN A 50 -2.84 -5.26 -6.14
N LEU A 51 -3.35 -4.06 -5.81
CA LEU A 51 -3.42 -3.57 -4.44
C LEU A 51 -4.27 -4.49 -3.57
N VAL A 52 -5.49 -4.77 -4.01
CA VAL A 52 -6.45 -5.61 -3.29
C VAL A 52 -5.89 -7.00 -3.11
N THR A 53 -5.29 -7.60 -4.13
CA THR A 53 -4.62 -8.91 -4.05
C THR A 53 -3.51 -8.92 -3.00
N LYS A 54 -2.64 -7.89 -3.00
CA LYS A 54 -1.56 -7.76 -2.02
C LYS A 54 -2.08 -7.63 -0.60
N CYS A 55 -3.08 -6.77 -0.39
CA CYS A 55 -3.72 -6.55 0.90
C CYS A 55 -4.44 -7.81 1.42
N THR A 56 -5.13 -8.51 0.52
CA THR A 56 -5.84 -9.76 0.81
C THR A 56 -4.88 -10.85 1.28
N LYS A 57 -3.76 -11.02 0.58
CA LYS A 57 -2.70 -11.97 0.95
C LYS A 57 -2.05 -11.62 2.30
N ALA A 58 -1.75 -10.35 2.52
CA ALA A 58 -1.15 -9.88 3.77
C ALA A 58 -2.09 -10.09 4.96
N CYS A 59 -3.35 -9.69 4.83
CA CYS A 59 -4.35 -9.85 5.90
C CYS A 59 -4.91 -11.28 6.03
N GLY A 60 -4.50 -12.23 5.18
CA GLY A 60 -4.99 -13.61 5.20
C GLY A 60 -6.50 -13.72 4.93
N VAL A 61 -7.07 -12.82 4.14
CA VAL A 61 -8.51 -12.82 3.85
C VAL A 61 -8.79 -13.69 2.63
N SER A 62 -9.81 -14.54 2.71
CA SER A 62 -10.31 -15.30 1.56
C SER A 62 -11.81 -15.50 1.73
N PRO A 63 -12.64 -15.32 0.68
CA PRO A 63 -12.29 -14.97 -0.70
C PRO A 63 -11.84 -13.52 -0.89
N GLN A 64 -11.01 -13.28 -1.92
CA GLN A 64 -10.52 -11.94 -2.29
C GLN A 64 -11.68 -10.99 -2.62
N PRO A 65 -11.76 -9.80 -2.01
CA PRO A 65 -12.75 -8.80 -2.40
C PRO A 65 -12.43 -8.11 -3.72
N THR A 66 -13.42 -7.39 -4.25
CA THR A 66 -13.24 -6.54 -5.44
C THR A 66 -12.63 -5.18 -5.08
N PHE A 67 -12.91 -4.66 -3.88
CA PHE A 67 -12.47 -3.33 -3.44
C PHE A 67 -12.03 -3.34 -1.97
N LEU A 68 -11.08 -2.47 -1.65
CA LEU A 68 -10.79 -2.11 -0.25
C LEU A 68 -11.88 -1.16 0.25
N HIS A 69 -12.07 -1.13 1.56
CA HIS A 69 -12.96 -0.16 2.20
C HIS A 69 -12.14 0.76 3.09
N THR A 70 -12.57 2.01 3.24
CA THR A 70 -12.04 2.90 4.27
C THR A 70 -12.52 2.45 5.64
N VAL A 71 -11.95 3.00 6.72
CA VAL A 71 -12.45 2.80 8.10
C VAL A 71 -13.93 3.15 8.26
N GLN A 72 -14.44 4.06 7.42
CA GLN A 72 -15.85 4.46 7.36
C GLN A 72 -16.75 3.50 6.57
N GLY A 73 -16.19 2.42 6.01
CA GLY A 73 -16.93 1.47 5.17
C GLY A 73 -17.17 1.96 3.75
N LYS A 74 -16.55 3.05 3.31
CA LYS A 74 -16.65 3.51 1.92
C LYS A 74 -15.70 2.71 1.01
N PRO A 75 -16.15 2.19 -0.14
CA PRO A 75 -15.28 1.49 -1.06
C PRO A 75 -14.26 2.44 -1.68
N VAL A 76 -13.01 2.00 -1.72
CA VAL A 76 -11.91 2.65 -2.43
C VAL A 76 -11.96 2.16 -3.88
N LYS A 77 -12.20 3.08 -4.81
CA LYS A 77 -12.34 2.75 -6.24
C LYS A 77 -11.09 3.08 -7.05
N SER A 78 -10.28 4.01 -6.54
CA SER A 78 -9.08 4.51 -7.21
C SER A 78 -7.87 4.48 -6.30
N LEU A 79 -6.69 4.25 -6.87
CA LEU A 79 -5.40 4.31 -6.15
C LEU A 79 -5.14 5.71 -5.57
N GLU A 80 -5.68 6.76 -6.18
CA GLU A 80 -5.59 8.16 -5.71
C GLU A 80 -6.25 8.39 -4.35
N GLN A 81 -7.18 7.52 -3.96
CA GLN A 81 -7.82 7.57 -2.65
C GLN A 81 -6.97 6.90 -1.55
N ILE A 82 -5.84 6.28 -1.92
CA ILE A 82 -4.86 5.73 -1.00
C ILE A 82 -3.93 6.84 -0.54
N GLN A 83 -3.93 7.08 0.76
CA GLN A 83 -3.12 8.11 1.41
C GLN A 83 -1.97 7.46 2.19
N ASP A 84 -0.84 8.17 2.26
CA ASP A 84 0.27 7.78 3.13
C ASP A 84 -0.16 7.85 4.60
N GLY A 85 0.17 6.83 5.37
CA GLY A 85 -0.33 6.62 6.73
C GLY A 85 -1.82 6.25 6.81
N GLY A 86 -2.52 6.10 5.69
CA GLY A 86 -3.96 5.81 5.68
C GLY A 86 -4.32 4.44 6.27
N HIS A 87 -5.58 4.29 6.68
CA HIS A 87 -6.12 3.05 7.23
C HIS A 87 -7.23 2.50 6.34
N TYR A 88 -7.08 1.26 5.89
CA TYR A 88 -7.99 0.59 4.96
C TYR A 88 -8.35 -0.80 5.46
N LEU A 89 -9.54 -1.25 5.09
CA LEU A 89 -10.13 -2.51 5.50
C LEU A 89 -10.25 -3.43 4.27
N VAL A 90 -9.79 -4.66 4.43
CA VAL A 90 -10.14 -5.78 3.55
C VAL A 90 -11.29 -6.51 4.20
N ILE A 91 -12.40 -6.60 3.48
CA ILE A 91 -13.58 -7.35 3.90
C ILE A 91 -13.78 -8.43 2.85
N GLN A 92 -13.89 -9.69 3.25
CA GLN A 92 -14.07 -10.79 2.29
C GLN A 92 -15.29 -10.54 1.39
N SER A 93 -15.22 -11.02 0.15
CA SER A 93 -16.35 -10.92 -0.78
C SER A 93 -17.58 -11.63 -0.20
N GLY A 94 -18.75 -10.98 -0.26
CA GLY A 94 -20.01 -11.47 0.30
C GLY A 94 -20.24 -11.14 1.78
N ALA A 95 -19.24 -10.64 2.52
CA ALA A 95 -19.45 -10.14 3.88
C ALA A 95 -19.86 -8.66 3.89
N LYS A 96 -20.64 -8.29 4.90
CA LYS A 96 -21.05 -6.90 5.13
C LYS A 96 -20.03 -6.19 6.01
N TYR A 97 -19.73 -4.94 5.67
CA TYR A 97 -19.03 -4.04 6.57
C TYR A 97 -19.80 -3.94 7.89
N ASN A 98 -19.12 -4.23 9.00
CA ASN A 98 -19.66 -4.06 10.33
C ASN A 98 -18.67 -3.29 11.18
N LYS A 99 -19.07 -2.08 11.59
CA LYS A 99 -18.29 -1.21 12.46
C LYS A 99 -17.99 -1.83 13.83
N ASP A 100 -18.86 -2.72 14.33
CA ASP A 100 -18.64 -3.42 15.60
C ASP A 100 -17.62 -4.55 15.48
N SER A 101 -17.45 -5.10 14.27
CA SER A 101 -16.48 -6.15 13.95
C SER A 101 -15.07 -5.61 13.64
N LEU A 102 -14.89 -4.29 13.65
CA LEU A 102 -13.60 -3.69 13.35
C LEU A 102 -12.55 -4.03 14.40
N PRO A 103 -11.28 -4.14 14.00
CA PRO A 103 -10.19 -4.43 14.92
C PRO A 103 -10.07 -3.36 15.99
N LYS A 104 -9.94 -3.79 17.25
CA LYS A 104 -9.79 -2.89 18.40
C LYS A 104 -8.52 -2.03 18.34
N ALA A 105 -7.51 -2.50 17.62
CA ALA A 105 -6.24 -1.81 17.43
C ALA A 105 -6.29 -0.74 16.32
N LEU A 106 -7.42 -0.60 15.61
CA LEU A 106 -7.60 0.43 14.62
C LEU A 106 -7.64 1.81 15.31
N PRO A 107 -6.77 2.76 14.93
CA PRO A 107 -6.84 4.11 15.49
C PRO A 107 -8.15 4.77 15.07
N LYS A 108 -8.81 5.39 16.05
CA LYS A 108 -10.11 6.08 15.89
C LYS A 108 -9.95 7.46 15.29
#